data_AF-A0A486CZS4-F1
#
_entry.id   AF-A0A486CZS4-F1
#
_cell.length_a   1.000
_cell.length_b   1.000
_cell.length_c   1.000
_cell.angle_alpha   90.00
_cell.angle_beta   90.00
_cell.angle_gamma   90.00
#
_symmetry.space_group_name_H-M   'P 1'
#
loop_
_entity.id
_entity.type
_entity.pdbx_description
1 polymer ?
#
loop_
_entity_poly.entity_id
_entity_poly.type
_entity_poly.pdbx_seq_one_letter_code
_entity_poly.pdbx_strand_id
1 'polypeptide(L)'
;MGNEIEKIAQQNEMSIEFVTWFFNEKKVGSGNVWLIMMAAMWEGWKGRSIEMDKLAAENVALALENVAMKQIVDSVTNLDNEPQYHAEGMGCGLEDRGITDRYDACRYGWDEAMERIYGEVIPCADELDFSATDAYLAGIKADGVEMAIDHIAQTICPNHETVLKEFAQQLREGAK
;
A
#
# COMPACT_ATOMS: atom_id res chain seq x y z
N MET A 1 -28.55 -34.55 12.40
CA MET A 1 -28.21 -33.83 11.16
C MET A 1 -28.42 -32.31 11.24
N GLY A 2 -29.61 -31.77 11.58
CA GLY A 2 -29.81 -30.30 11.63
C GLY A 2 -28.81 -29.54 12.52
N ASN A 3 -28.56 -30.04 13.74
CA ASN A 3 -27.64 -29.42 14.70
C ASN A 3 -26.14 -29.51 14.28
N GLU A 4 -25.76 -30.51 13.45
CA GLU A 4 -24.39 -30.62 12.94
C GLU A 4 -24.11 -29.65 11.80
N ILE A 5 -25.10 -29.42 10.92
CA ILE A 5 -24.98 -28.43 9.83
C ILE A 5 -24.77 -27.03 10.40
N GLU A 6 -25.56 -26.66 11.41
CA GLU A 6 -25.44 -25.37 12.09
C GLU A 6 -24.08 -25.20 12.76
N LYS A 7 -23.58 -26.25 13.45
CA LYS A 7 -22.24 -26.24 14.06
C LYS A 7 -21.13 -26.06 13.04
N ILE A 8 -21.18 -26.79 11.92
CA ILE A 8 -20.15 -26.71 10.88
C ILE A 8 -20.16 -25.34 10.21
N ALA A 9 -21.35 -24.80 9.92
CA ALA A 9 -21.53 -23.46 9.39
C ALA A 9 -20.89 -22.42 10.34
N GLN A 10 -21.18 -22.51 11.63
CA GLN A 10 -20.69 -21.57 12.63
C GLN A 10 -19.18 -21.69 12.90
N GLN A 11 -18.63 -22.90 12.93
CA GLN A 11 -17.20 -23.14 13.17
C GLN A 11 -16.30 -22.70 12.02
N ASN A 12 -16.82 -22.67 10.80
CA ASN A 12 -16.05 -22.35 9.60
C ASN A 12 -16.50 -21.03 8.95
N GLU A 13 -17.32 -20.23 9.65
CA GLU A 13 -17.86 -18.95 9.16
C GLU A 13 -18.56 -19.06 7.80
N MET A 14 -19.24 -20.18 7.56
CA MET A 14 -19.99 -20.45 6.33
C MET A 14 -21.51 -20.30 6.55
N SER A 15 -22.27 -20.07 5.48
CA SER A 15 -23.73 -19.99 5.59
C SER A 15 -24.36 -21.38 5.79
N ILE A 16 -25.43 -21.44 6.58
CA ILE A 16 -26.20 -22.68 6.81
C ILE A 16 -26.76 -23.21 5.49
N GLU A 17 -27.19 -22.34 4.58
CA GLU A 17 -27.69 -22.71 3.24
C GLU A 17 -26.62 -23.40 2.40
N PHE A 18 -25.39 -22.89 2.40
CA PHE A 18 -24.26 -23.50 1.68
C PHE A 18 -23.92 -24.88 2.23
N VAL A 19 -23.80 -25.00 3.56
CA VAL A 19 -23.51 -26.29 4.22
C VAL A 19 -24.64 -27.30 3.95
N THR A 20 -25.89 -26.86 3.95
CA THR A 20 -27.05 -27.70 3.66
C THR A 20 -27.03 -28.23 2.22
N TRP A 21 -26.85 -27.36 1.23
CA TRP A 21 -26.74 -27.74 -0.18
C TRP A 21 -25.55 -28.68 -0.43
N PHE A 22 -24.41 -28.41 0.19
CA PHE A 22 -23.21 -29.21 0.05
C PHE A 22 -23.43 -30.67 0.50
N PHE A 23 -24.02 -30.86 1.68
CA PHE A 23 -24.24 -32.19 2.24
C PHE A 23 -25.45 -32.92 1.61
N ASN A 24 -26.47 -32.21 1.15
CA ASN A 24 -27.69 -32.82 0.60
C ASN A 24 -27.62 -33.05 -0.91
N GLU A 25 -27.09 -32.12 -1.69
CA GLU A 25 -27.00 -32.25 -3.15
C GLU A 25 -25.64 -32.76 -3.63
N LYS A 26 -24.53 -32.16 -3.20
CA LYS A 26 -23.20 -32.48 -3.75
C LYS A 26 -22.62 -33.79 -3.23
N LYS A 27 -22.73 -34.06 -1.93
CA LYS A 27 -22.20 -35.28 -1.30
C LYS A 27 -22.93 -36.53 -1.82
N VAL A 28 -24.26 -36.48 -1.93
CA VAL A 28 -25.09 -37.62 -2.36
C VAL A 28 -24.77 -38.02 -3.81
N GLY A 29 -24.53 -37.05 -4.70
CA GLY A 29 -24.20 -37.32 -6.11
C GLY A 29 -22.77 -37.79 -6.38
N SER A 30 -21.87 -37.70 -5.39
CA SER A 30 -20.42 -37.88 -5.58
C SER A 30 -19.82 -39.09 -4.86
N GLY A 31 -20.63 -39.89 -4.15
CA GLY A 31 -20.17 -41.13 -3.50
C GLY A 31 -19.08 -40.90 -2.44
N ASN A 32 -17.91 -41.54 -2.58
CA ASN A 32 -16.73 -41.29 -1.72
C ASN A 32 -15.76 -40.26 -2.33
N VAL A 33 -15.97 -39.84 -3.58
CA VAL A 33 -15.05 -38.97 -4.34
C VAL A 33 -15.05 -37.54 -3.77
N TRP A 34 -16.14 -37.11 -3.14
CA TRP A 34 -16.22 -35.79 -2.50
C TRP A 34 -15.16 -35.57 -1.41
N LEU A 35 -14.72 -36.62 -0.71
CA LEU A 35 -13.66 -36.51 0.31
C LEU A 35 -12.31 -36.13 -0.30
N ILE A 36 -11.97 -36.70 -1.46
CA ILE A 36 -10.73 -36.39 -2.18
C ILE A 36 -10.81 -34.95 -2.73
N MET A 37 -11.96 -34.56 -3.27
CA MET A 37 -12.19 -33.20 -3.78
C MET A 37 -12.08 -32.16 -2.67
N MET A 38 -12.65 -32.44 -1.50
CA MET A 38 -12.55 -31.57 -0.32
C MET A 38 -11.12 -31.46 0.21
N ALA A 39 -10.40 -32.58 0.31
CA ALA A 39 -9.01 -32.56 0.72
C ALA A 39 -8.15 -31.74 -0.26
N ALA A 40 -8.36 -31.89 -1.57
CA ALA A 40 -7.66 -31.11 -2.58
C ALA A 40 -7.98 -29.61 -2.48
N MET A 41 -9.26 -29.23 -2.30
CA MET A 41 -9.65 -27.83 -2.08
C MET A 41 -9.06 -27.27 -0.79
N TRP A 42 -9.03 -28.05 0.29
CA TRP A 42 -8.44 -27.65 1.58
C TRP A 42 -6.93 -27.42 1.50
N GLU A 43 -6.19 -28.35 0.88
CA GLU A 43 -4.75 -28.18 0.66
C GLU A 43 -4.45 -26.99 -0.27
N GLY A 44 -5.25 -26.81 -1.33
CA GLY A 44 -5.14 -25.65 -2.22
C GLY A 44 -5.43 -24.32 -1.54
N TRP A 45 -6.43 -24.28 -0.65
CA TRP A 45 -6.76 -23.10 0.14
C TRP A 45 -5.65 -22.74 1.13
N LYS A 46 -5.08 -23.73 1.85
CA LYS A 46 -3.93 -23.50 2.75
C LYS A 46 -2.72 -22.94 2.03
N GLY A 47 -2.38 -23.49 0.86
CA GLY A 47 -1.27 -22.98 0.05
C GLY A 47 -1.46 -21.51 -0.35
N ARG A 48 -2.68 -21.17 -0.80
CA ARG A 48 -3.04 -19.78 -1.14
C ARG A 48 -3.00 -18.85 0.07
N SER A 49 -3.49 -19.29 1.23
CA SER A 49 -3.48 -18.48 2.45
C SER A 49 -2.05 -18.07 2.83
N ILE A 50 -1.10 -19.00 2.75
CA ILE A 50 0.32 -18.74 3.08
C ILE A 50 0.93 -17.71 2.12
N GLU A 51 0.64 -17.83 0.82
CA GLU A 51 1.10 -16.88 -0.18
C GLU A 51 0.50 -15.48 0.04
N MET A 52 -0.79 -15.42 0.36
CA MET A 52 -1.49 -14.16 0.65
C MET A 52 -0.94 -13.50 1.93
N ASP A 53 -0.67 -14.26 2.98
CA ASP A 53 -0.05 -13.75 4.22
C ASP A 53 1.36 -13.21 3.95
N LYS A 54 2.15 -13.90 3.11
CA LYS A 54 3.47 -13.44 2.69
C LYS A 54 3.38 -12.12 1.91
N LEU A 55 2.48 -12.04 0.92
CA LEU A 55 2.27 -10.83 0.13
C LEU A 55 1.77 -9.66 1.01
N ALA A 56 0.89 -9.94 1.98
CA ALA A 56 0.44 -8.93 2.92
C ALA A 56 1.59 -8.39 3.78
N ALA A 57 2.49 -9.27 4.27
CA ALA A 57 3.67 -8.87 5.02
C ALA A 57 4.64 -8.03 4.18
N GLU A 58 4.89 -8.41 2.93
CA GLU A 58 5.73 -7.66 1.98
C GLU A 58 5.13 -6.28 1.68
N ASN A 59 3.82 -6.19 1.47
CA ASN A 59 3.12 -4.91 1.25
C ASN A 59 3.21 -3.98 2.46
N VAL A 60 3.09 -4.51 3.68
CA VAL A 60 3.24 -3.71 4.91
C VAL A 60 4.68 -3.20 5.04
N ALA A 61 5.67 -4.04 4.75
CA ALA A 61 7.08 -3.62 4.79
C ALA A 61 7.37 -2.50 3.78
N LEU A 62 6.90 -2.64 2.54
CA LEU A 62 7.02 -1.60 1.50
C LEU A 62 6.27 -0.32 1.88
N ALA A 63 5.08 -0.42 2.48
CA ALA A 63 4.35 0.74 2.96
C ALA A 63 5.12 1.50 4.06
N LEU A 64 5.76 0.79 4.99
CA LEU A 64 6.60 1.40 6.02
C LEU A 64 7.85 2.07 5.42
N GLU A 65 8.50 1.44 4.44
CA GLU A 65 9.62 2.04 3.72
C GLU A 65 9.21 3.31 2.98
N ASN A 66 8.05 3.31 2.31
CA ASN A 66 7.49 4.49 1.65
C ASN A 66 7.18 5.61 2.64
N VAL A 67 6.66 5.29 3.83
CA VAL A 67 6.43 6.29 4.89
C VAL A 67 7.76 6.91 5.35
N ALA A 68 8.80 6.10 5.54
CA ALA A 68 10.12 6.59 5.91
C ALA A 68 10.75 7.46 4.80
N MET A 69 10.62 7.04 3.53
CA MET A 69 11.06 7.85 2.39
C MET A 69 10.32 9.19 2.33
N LYS A 70 9.00 9.20 2.53
CA LYS A 70 8.22 10.43 2.58
C LYS A 70 8.70 11.36 3.70
N GLN A 71 8.95 10.84 4.89
CA GLN A 71 9.51 11.63 6.00
C GLN A 71 10.88 12.24 5.67
N ILE A 72 11.73 11.50 4.96
CA ILE A 72 13.03 12.03 4.51
C ILE A 72 12.83 13.14 3.49
N VAL A 73 11.97 12.92 2.49
CA VAL A 73 11.64 13.92 1.47
C VAL A 73 11.12 15.19 2.14
N ASP A 74 10.10 15.07 3.00
CA ASP A 74 9.52 16.19 3.74
C ASP A 74 10.58 16.94 4.55
N SER A 75 11.54 16.23 5.16
CA SER A 75 12.61 16.83 5.96
C SER A 75 13.61 17.64 5.11
N VAL A 76 14.01 17.12 3.95
CA VAL A 76 15.05 17.75 3.10
C VAL A 76 14.49 18.86 2.20
N THR A 77 13.19 18.88 1.95
CA THR A 77 12.50 19.94 1.20
C THR A 77 11.84 20.98 2.10
N ASN A 78 11.95 20.85 3.43
CA ASN A 78 11.40 21.82 4.38
C ASN A 78 12.29 23.07 4.47
N LEU A 79 11.72 24.21 4.10
CA LEU A 79 12.35 25.54 4.18
C LEU A 79 12.68 25.96 5.63
N ASP A 80 11.93 25.46 6.62
CA ASP A 80 12.23 25.75 8.03
C ASP A 80 13.56 25.10 8.50
N ASN A 81 14.03 24.09 7.77
CA ASN A 81 15.27 23.37 8.07
C ASN A 81 16.49 23.91 7.28
N GLU A 82 16.37 25.07 6.64
CA GLU A 82 17.45 25.69 5.87
C GLU A 82 18.70 25.96 6.72
N PRO A 83 19.91 25.62 6.21
CA PRO A 83 21.16 25.96 6.86
C PRO A 83 21.27 27.46 7.16
N GLN A 84 21.54 27.78 8.42
CA GLN A 84 21.73 29.15 8.86
C GLN A 84 23.16 29.63 8.59
N TYR A 85 23.31 30.91 8.24
CA TYR A 85 24.63 31.51 8.03
C TYR A 85 25.46 31.46 9.31
N HIS A 86 26.62 30.80 9.26
CA HIS A 86 27.50 30.63 10.40
C HIS A 86 28.66 31.65 10.38
N ALA A 87 28.42 32.85 10.93
CA ALA A 87 29.34 33.98 10.83
C ALA A 87 30.76 33.70 11.33
N GLU A 88 30.91 32.98 12.45
CA GLU A 88 32.24 32.66 13.02
C GLU A 88 33.05 31.73 12.12
N GLY A 89 32.38 30.72 11.55
CA GLY A 89 33.01 29.72 10.69
C GLY A 89 33.38 30.30 9.33
N MET A 90 32.46 31.07 8.74
CA MET A 90 32.72 31.77 7.49
C MET A 90 33.79 32.85 7.66
N GLY A 91 33.77 33.58 8.79
CA GLY A 91 34.74 34.61 9.14
C GLY A 91 36.14 34.07 9.34
N CYS A 92 36.29 32.97 10.10
CA CYS A 92 37.58 32.29 10.29
C CYS A 92 38.22 31.91 8.94
N GLY A 93 37.44 31.36 8.00
CA GLY A 93 37.93 31.01 6.67
C GLY A 93 38.36 32.22 5.79
N LEU A 94 37.75 33.40 5.99
CA LEU A 94 38.19 34.64 5.35
C LEU A 94 39.51 35.15 5.96
N GLU A 95 39.59 35.14 7.29
CA GLU A 95 40.74 35.62 8.06
C GLU A 95 41.99 34.77 7.81
N ASP A 96 41.84 33.44 7.70
CA ASP A 96 42.92 32.52 7.32
C ASP A 96 43.53 32.84 5.95
N ARG A 97 42.77 33.53 5.09
CA ARG A 97 43.22 34.00 3.77
C ARG A 97 43.67 35.47 3.78
N GLY A 98 43.76 36.08 4.96
CA GLY A 98 44.15 37.47 5.15
C GLY A 98 43.08 38.48 4.70
N ILE A 99 41.82 38.07 4.60
CA ILE A 99 40.69 38.93 4.21
C ILE A 99 39.93 39.33 5.47
N THR A 100 39.89 40.63 5.78
CA THR A 100 39.29 41.16 7.03
C THR A 100 38.25 42.26 6.79
N ASP A 101 37.89 42.53 5.53
CA ASP A 101 37.02 43.64 5.14
C ASP A 101 35.92 43.22 4.14
N ARG A 102 35.59 41.93 4.05
CA ARG A 102 34.63 41.36 3.08
C ARG A 102 33.55 40.47 3.69
N TYR A 103 33.31 40.55 4.99
CA TYR A 103 32.27 39.75 5.65
C TYR A 103 30.88 39.98 5.04
N ASP A 104 30.52 41.22 4.73
CA ASP A 104 29.23 41.55 4.09
C ASP A 104 29.09 40.91 2.71
N ALA A 105 30.16 40.90 1.91
CA ALA A 105 30.17 40.27 0.60
C ALA A 105 30.04 38.74 0.71
N CYS A 106 30.66 38.14 1.74
CA CYS A 106 30.52 36.72 2.02
C CYS A 106 29.10 36.36 2.47
N ARG A 107 28.47 37.19 3.30
CA ARG A 107 27.08 37.02 3.71
C ARG A 107 26.13 37.13 2.51
N TYR A 108 26.31 38.17 1.70
CA TYR A 108 25.50 38.37 0.50
C TYR A 108 25.61 37.18 -0.48
N GLY A 109 26.83 36.69 -0.73
CA GLY A 109 27.03 35.51 -1.58
C GLY A 109 26.40 34.24 -1.02
N TRP A 110 26.31 34.09 0.30
CA TRP A 110 25.59 33.00 0.93
C TRP A 110 24.08 33.13 0.75
N ASP A 111 23.52 34.31 1.01
CA ASP A 111 22.08 34.56 0.90
C ASP A 111 21.61 34.28 -0.55
N GLU A 112 22.32 34.79 -1.56
CA GLU A 112 22.05 34.51 -2.99
C GLU A 112 22.17 33.02 -3.34
N ALA A 113 23.15 32.31 -2.75
CA ALA A 113 23.33 30.89 -2.99
C ALA A 113 22.19 30.06 -2.38
N MET A 114 21.75 30.40 -1.15
CA MET A 114 20.65 29.71 -0.49
C MET A 114 19.31 30.00 -1.18
N GLU A 115 19.04 31.25 -1.56
CA GLU A 115 17.85 31.62 -2.32
C GLU A 115 17.74 30.82 -3.62
N ARG A 116 18.85 30.64 -4.34
CA ARG A 116 18.87 29.80 -5.54
C ARG A 116 18.64 28.32 -5.23
N ILE A 117 19.29 27.78 -4.19
CA ILE A 117 19.18 26.36 -3.86
C ILE A 117 17.73 26.01 -3.51
N TYR A 118 17.10 26.79 -2.64
CA TYR A 118 15.74 26.51 -2.15
C TYR A 118 14.63 27.07 -3.04
N GLY A 119 14.95 27.98 -3.97
CA GLY A 119 14.00 28.51 -4.97
C GLY A 119 14.05 27.81 -6.34
N GLU A 120 15.18 27.21 -6.73
CA GLU A 120 15.36 26.61 -8.06
C GLU A 120 15.80 25.13 -8.05
N VAL A 121 16.61 24.72 -7.09
CA VAL A 121 17.31 23.42 -7.14
C VAL A 121 16.57 22.35 -6.34
N ILE A 122 16.11 22.69 -5.14
CA ILE A 122 15.35 21.81 -4.27
C ILE A 122 13.87 22.17 -4.45
N PRO A 123 13.05 21.28 -5.04
CA PRO A 123 11.62 21.54 -5.17
C PRO A 123 10.96 21.60 -3.78
N CYS A 124 9.96 22.47 -3.64
CA CYS A 124 9.13 22.47 -2.44
C CYS A 124 8.35 21.15 -2.35
N ALA A 125 8.16 20.62 -1.14
CA ALA A 125 7.37 19.41 -0.91
C ALA A 125 5.99 19.48 -1.58
N ASP A 126 5.36 20.66 -1.56
CA ASP A 126 4.03 20.93 -2.11
C ASP A 126 3.98 20.92 -3.65
N GLU A 127 5.14 21.00 -4.32
CA GLU A 127 5.26 20.95 -5.78
C GLU A 127 5.49 19.54 -6.31
N LEU A 128 5.74 18.56 -5.43
CA LEU A 128 5.95 17.17 -5.82
C LEU A 128 4.61 16.48 -6.13
N ASP A 129 4.45 16.03 -7.38
CA ASP A 129 3.27 15.28 -7.82
C ASP A 129 3.47 13.77 -7.64
N PHE A 130 2.62 13.16 -6.79
CA PHE A 130 2.59 11.72 -6.55
C PHE A 130 1.35 11.03 -7.15
N SER A 131 0.59 11.74 -8.00
CA SER A 131 -0.66 11.23 -8.61
C SER A 131 -0.47 9.91 -9.38
N ALA A 132 0.68 9.71 -10.02
CA ALA A 132 1.02 8.47 -10.70
C ALA A 132 1.19 7.28 -9.71
N THR A 133 1.81 7.51 -8.56
CA THR A 133 1.95 6.50 -7.50
C THR A 133 0.61 6.17 -6.88
N ASP A 134 -0.22 7.19 -6.62
CA ASP A 134 -1.58 7.00 -6.11
C ASP A 134 -2.46 6.22 -7.09
N ALA A 135 -2.39 6.54 -8.39
CA ALA A 135 -3.08 5.81 -9.46
C ALA A 135 -2.60 4.35 -9.57
N TYR A 136 -1.30 4.09 -9.42
CA TYR A 136 -0.76 2.74 -9.40
C TYR A 136 -1.26 1.93 -8.19
N LEU A 137 -1.25 2.52 -6.99
CA LEU A 137 -1.79 1.90 -5.77
C LEU A 137 -3.29 1.61 -5.89
N ALA A 138 -4.06 2.54 -6.46
CA ALA A 138 -5.47 2.36 -6.78
C ALA A 138 -5.69 1.18 -7.75
N GLY A 139 -4.84 1.09 -8.79
CA GLY A 139 -4.82 -0.02 -9.75
C GLY A 139 -4.61 -1.37 -9.08
N ILE A 140 -3.56 -1.52 -8.25
CA ILE A 140 -3.30 -2.78 -7.51
C ILE A 140 -4.50 -3.17 -6.64
N LYS A 141 -5.09 -2.20 -5.92
CA LYS A 141 -6.26 -2.48 -5.07
C LYS A 141 -7.45 -2.97 -5.90
N ALA A 142 -7.69 -2.37 -7.06
CA ALA A 142 -8.75 -2.79 -7.98
C ALA A 142 -8.49 -4.18 -8.58
N ASP A 143 -7.25 -4.44 -9.03
CA ASP A 143 -6.84 -5.74 -9.55
C ASP A 143 -7.03 -6.84 -8.49
N GLY A 144 -6.75 -6.55 -7.22
CA GLY A 144 -7.02 -7.47 -6.11
C GLY A 144 -8.50 -7.82 -5.95
N VAL A 145 -9.40 -6.84 -6.14
CA VAL A 145 -10.85 -7.07 -6.14
C VAL A 145 -11.28 -7.91 -7.35
N GLU A 146 -10.69 -7.68 -8.51
CA GLU A 146 -10.94 -8.47 -9.72
C GLU A 146 -10.47 -9.92 -9.57
N MET A 147 -9.31 -10.15 -8.97
CA MET A 147 -8.86 -11.51 -8.64
C MET A 147 -9.80 -12.20 -7.64
N ALA A 148 -10.38 -11.47 -6.69
CA ALA A 148 -11.38 -12.00 -5.78
C ALA A 148 -12.67 -12.39 -6.52
N ILE A 149 -13.10 -11.61 -7.51
CA ILE A 149 -14.24 -11.93 -8.39
C ILE A 149 -14.00 -13.24 -9.11
N ASP A 150 -12.86 -13.38 -9.80
CA ASP A 150 -12.53 -14.60 -10.55
C ASP A 150 -12.54 -15.84 -9.64
N HIS A 151 -12.09 -15.69 -8.40
CA HIS A 151 -12.11 -16.77 -7.44
C HIS A 151 -13.53 -17.08 -6.93
N ILE A 152 -14.35 -16.07 -6.64
CA ILE A 152 -15.71 -16.25 -6.11
C ILE A 152 -16.68 -16.74 -7.19
N ALA A 153 -16.53 -16.30 -8.44
CA ALA A 153 -17.33 -16.75 -9.58
C ALA A 153 -17.16 -18.26 -9.83
N GLN A 154 -15.98 -18.81 -9.51
CA GLN A 154 -15.72 -20.26 -9.53
C GLN A 154 -16.38 -21.03 -8.37
N THR A 155 -16.94 -20.34 -7.37
CA THR A 155 -17.32 -20.92 -6.06
C THR A 155 -18.83 -20.78 -5.69
N ILE A 156 -19.73 -20.63 -6.67
CA ILE A 156 -21.18 -20.95 -6.53
C ILE A 156 -22.04 -19.87 -5.81
N CYS A 157 -22.13 -18.62 -6.29
CA CYS A 157 -23.28 -17.76 -5.92
C CYS A 157 -23.52 -16.55 -6.87
N PRO A 158 -24.76 -16.16 -7.22
CA PRO A 158 -25.01 -15.30 -8.39
C PRO A 158 -24.83 -13.78 -8.28
N ASN A 159 -24.44 -13.18 -7.14
CA ASN A 159 -24.55 -11.71 -6.97
C ASN A 159 -23.27 -10.96 -6.51
N HIS A 160 -22.15 -11.63 -6.25
CA HIS A 160 -20.94 -10.96 -5.73
C HIS A 160 -20.10 -10.29 -6.82
N GLU A 161 -20.16 -10.80 -8.05
CA GLU A 161 -19.43 -10.25 -9.20
C GLU A 161 -19.80 -8.79 -9.46
N THR A 162 -21.09 -8.45 -9.45
CA THR A 162 -21.57 -7.08 -9.69
C THR A 162 -21.09 -6.11 -8.60
N VAL A 163 -21.26 -6.46 -7.33
CA VAL A 163 -20.85 -5.60 -6.19
C VAL A 163 -19.34 -5.36 -6.17
N LEU A 164 -18.56 -6.41 -6.43
CA LEU A 164 -17.11 -6.30 -6.45
C LEU A 164 -16.61 -5.54 -7.70
N LYS A 165 -17.25 -5.67 -8.87
CA LYS A 165 -16.92 -4.84 -10.05
C LYS A 165 -17.12 -3.35 -9.76
N GLU A 166 -18.24 -3.00 -9.13
CA GLU A 166 -18.51 -1.62 -8.71
C GLU A 166 -17.47 -1.13 -7.71
N PHE A 167 -17.07 -1.96 -6.75
CA PHE A 167 -16.03 -1.62 -5.78
C PHE A 167 -14.63 -1.47 -6.41
N ALA A 168 -14.25 -2.35 -7.33
CA ALA A 168 -13.00 -2.24 -8.08
C ALA A 168 -12.95 -0.93 -8.89
N GLN A 169 -14.07 -0.56 -9.53
CA GLN A 169 -14.17 0.69 -10.26
C GLN A 169 -14.06 1.92 -9.33
N GLN A 170 -14.73 1.90 -8.17
CA GLN A 170 -14.58 2.96 -7.16
C GLN A 170 -13.13 3.13 -6.70
N LEU A 171 -12.39 2.03 -6.55
CA LEU A 171 -10.98 2.08 -6.20
C LEU A 171 -10.13 2.71 -7.32
N ARG A 172 -10.38 2.37 -8.60
CA ARG A 172 -9.68 2.97 -9.76
C ARG A 172 -9.92 4.46 -9.90
N GLU A 173 -11.14 4.92 -9.61
CA GLU A 173 -11.54 6.32 -9.76
C GLU A 173 -11.05 7.21 -8.59
N GLY A 174 -10.51 6.61 -7.52
CA GLY A 174 -10.15 7.30 -6.29
C GLY A 174 -11.41 7.68 -5.51
N ALA A 175 -11.62 7.05 -4.34
CA ALA A 175 -12.79 7.33 -3.52
C ALA A 175 -12.93 8.84 -3.22
N LYS A 176 -14.10 9.40 -3.52
CA LYS A 176 -14.52 10.75 -3.06
C LYS A 176 -14.78 10.78 -1.57
#